data_AF-A0A090WTW7-F1
#
_entry.id   AF-A0A090WTW7-F1
#
_cell.length_a   1.000
_cell.length_b   1.000
_cell.length_c   1.000
_cell.angle_alpha   90.00
_cell.angle_beta   90.00
_cell.angle_gamma   90.00
#
_symmetry.space_group_name_H-M   'P 1'
#
loop_
_entity.id
_entity.type
_entity.pdbx_description
1 polymer ?
#
loop_
_entity_poly.entity_id
_entity_poly.type
_entity_poly.pdbx_seq_one_letter_code
_entity_poly.pdbx_strand_id
1 'polypeptide(L)'
;MCQPIRVTKTFQPVNIKSKGSYGQWIDTGTNSAGWIRLRLKNLKKGQQVTIYYGEHLDPTSSGQPGRLQQMAYIGKGAAEEFAECRFSYKGYRYVQVKGYKTKITKDDVEVKFVHSDVPLVGNFESSDKTVDAVHDICRKSLIFNLHSIVTDCPNREKNGWLGDAVTGVEFGMANYDLAALMTKFTRDIFDTQTTEGALSPIAPANNYRKGKSTLWSSAGVHIPWYMYQYYGDTRLFENYWENMMRWVEYSWRNNNSKTKDGMFAEIYNDWVPPYDATYRGGGKLEVMKLSLL
;
A
#
# COMPACT_ATOMS: atom_id res chain seq x y z
N MET A 1 -1.68 -20.38 7.66
CA MET A 1 -2.71 -19.44 7.14
C MET A 1 -2.32 -18.03 7.58
N CYS A 2 -2.38 -17.02 6.71
CA CYS A 2 -2.10 -15.63 7.08
C CYS A 2 -3.36 -14.94 7.61
N GLN A 3 -3.19 -13.80 8.31
CA GLN A 3 -4.31 -13.00 8.79
C GLN A 3 -5.19 -12.53 7.60
N PRO A 4 -6.53 -12.66 7.70
CA PRO A 4 -7.42 -12.23 6.64
C PRO A 4 -7.53 -10.71 6.57
N ILE A 5 -7.98 -10.19 5.43
CA ILE A 5 -8.40 -8.79 5.31
C ILE A 5 -9.75 -8.62 6.02
N ARG A 6 -9.87 -7.63 6.88
CA ARG A 6 -11.11 -7.30 7.62
C ARG A 6 -11.41 -5.82 7.60
N VAL A 7 -12.65 -5.47 7.91
CA VAL A 7 -12.97 -4.12 8.42
C VAL A 7 -12.43 -4.04 9.85
N THR A 8 -11.32 -3.34 10.04
CA THR A 8 -10.62 -3.26 11.33
C THR A 8 -11.09 -2.09 12.18
N LYS A 9 -11.65 -1.05 11.56
CA LYS A 9 -12.24 0.10 12.25
C LYS A 9 -13.43 0.67 11.49
N THR A 10 -14.46 1.05 12.23
CA THR A 10 -15.60 1.83 11.71
C THR A 10 -15.74 3.12 12.53
N PHE A 11 -15.90 4.27 11.87
CA PHE A 11 -16.12 5.56 12.54
C PHE A 11 -16.85 6.55 11.61
N GLN A 12 -17.31 7.66 12.17
CA GLN A 12 -17.99 8.72 11.42
C GLN A 12 -16.98 9.73 10.85
N PRO A 13 -17.30 10.40 9.73
CA PRO A 13 -16.43 11.43 9.17
C PRO A 13 -16.36 12.67 10.06
N VAL A 14 -15.26 13.41 9.96
CA VAL A 14 -15.05 14.64 10.75
C VAL A 14 -15.83 15.83 10.21
N ASN A 15 -16.10 15.86 8.90
CA ASN A 15 -16.80 16.98 8.26
C ASN A 15 -17.60 16.56 7.03
N ILE A 16 -18.74 17.22 6.79
CA ILE A 16 -19.56 17.06 5.58
C ILE A 16 -19.99 18.44 5.09
N LYS A 17 -19.75 18.74 3.82
CA LYS A 17 -20.11 20.01 3.16
C LYS A 17 -20.92 19.74 1.89
N SER A 18 -22.07 20.41 1.75
CA SER A 18 -22.79 20.45 0.47
C SER A 18 -22.20 21.53 -0.42
N LYS A 19 -21.99 21.23 -1.71
CA LYS A 19 -21.67 22.23 -2.74
C LYS A 19 -22.79 22.30 -3.78
N GLY A 20 -24.05 22.28 -3.33
CA GLY A 20 -25.22 22.45 -4.20
C GLY A 20 -25.31 21.36 -5.27
N SER A 21 -25.45 21.76 -6.54
CA SER A 21 -25.59 20.84 -7.69
C SER A 21 -24.36 19.96 -7.93
N TYR A 22 -23.20 20.32 -7.39
CA TYR A 22 -21.96 19.56 -7.57
C TYR A 22 -21.83 18.35 -6.63
N GLY A 23 -22.75 18.18 -5.68
CA GLY A 23 -22.76 17.06 -4.74
C GLY A 23 -22.35 17.42 -3.32
N GLN A 24 -22.07 16.39 -2.51
CA GLN A 24 -21.75 16.52 -1.09
C GLN A 24 -20.37 15.93 -0.80
N TRP A 25 -19.50 16.70 -0.17
CA TRP A 25 -18.13 16.34 0.17
C TRP A 25 -18.04 15.88 1.61
N ILE A 26 -17.28 14.83 1.83
CA ILE A 26 -17.03 14.23 3.14
C ILE A 26 -15.51 14.25 3.35
N ASP A 27 -15.07 14.79 4.48
CA ASP A 27 -13.70 14.62 4.99
C ASP A 27 -13.74 13.57 6.10
N THR A 28 -13.05 12.46 5.90
CA THR A 28 -12.93 11.40 6.91
C THR A 28 -11.95 11.76 8.03
N GLY A 29 -11.10 12.76 7.81
CA GLY A 29 -10.13 13.28 8.78
C GLY A 29 -8.74 12.66 8.68
N THR A 30 -8.56 11.56 7.96
CA THR A 30 -7.26 10.92 7.78
C THR A 30 -7.22 10.15 6.46
N ASN A 31 -6.04 10.05 5.85
CA ASN A 31 -5.87 9.22 4.66
C ASN A 31 -5.88 7.74 5.06
N SER A 32 -6.57 6.90 4.30
CA SER A 32 -6.81 5.52 4.66
C SER A 32 -7.06 4.62 3.45
N ALA A 33 -7.04 3.30 3.68
CA ALA A 33 -7.49 2.31 2.72
C ALA A 33 -8.81 1.67 3.16
N GLY A 34 -9.78 1.59 2.25
CA GLY A 34 -11.08 0.95 2.47
C GLY A 34 -12.20 1.53 1.64
N TRP A 35 -13.36 1.76 2.25
CA TRP A 35 -14.54 2.37 1.61
C TRP A 35 -15.44 3.03 2.67
N ILE A 36 -16.49 3.72 2.22
CA ILE A 36 -17.57 4.13 3.12
C ILE A 36 -18.79 3.23 2.92
N ARG A 37 -19.58 3.05 3.97
CA ARG A 37 -20.97 2.63 3.89
C ARG A 37 -21.84 3.87 4.05
N LEU A 38 -22.62 4.18 3.03
CA LEU A 38 -23.47 5.36 2.97
C LEU A 38 -24.94 4.95 3.08
N ARG A 39 -25.64 5.49 4.07
CA ARG A 39 -27.09 5.36 4.23
C ARG A 39 -27.80 6.30 3.26
N LEU A 40 -28.71 5.73 2.47
CA LEU A 40 -29.47 6.41 1.43
C LEU A 40 -30.96 6.31 1.76
N LYS A 41 -31.56 7.42 2.14
CA LYS A 41 -32.98 7.56 2.47
C LYS A 41 -33.80 7.94 1.24
N ASN A 42 -34.91 7.24 1.02
CA ASN A 42 -35.91 7.49 -0.03
C ASN A 42 -35.31 7.65 -1.43
N LEU A 43 -34.34 6.80 -1.78
CA LEU A 43 -33.71 6.82 -3.10
C LEU A 43 -34.69 6.23 -4.13
N LYS A 44 -35.00 6.96 -5.21
CA LYS A 44 -35.96 6.47 -6.21
C LYS A 44 -35.43 5.20 -6.90
N LYS A 45 -36.32 4.28 -7.24
CA LYS A 45 -35.96 3.10 -8.05
C LYS A 45 -35.30 3.57 -9.36
N GLY A 46 -34.11 3.03 -9.66
CA GLY A 46 -33.33 3.41 -10.83
C GLY A 46 -32.49 4.69 -10.70
N GLN A 47 -32.64 5.46 -9.61
CA GLN A 47 -31.80 6.64 -9.38
C GLN A 47 -30.36 6.21 -9.04
N GLN A 48 -29.39 6.74 -9.78
CA GLN A 48 -27.98 6.48 -9.53
C GLN A 48 -27.38 7.47 -8.52
N VAL A 49 -26.63 6.94 -7.56
CA VAL A 49 -25.72 7.69 -6.70
C VAL A 49 -24.29 7.28 -7.04
N THR A 50 -23.44 8.24 -7.38
CA THR A 50 -22.01 8.00 -7.62
C THR A 50 -21.18 8.53 -6.47
N ILE A 51 -20.26 7.71 -5.97
CA ILE A 51 -19.38 8.03 -4.84
C ILE A 51 -17.95 8.02 -5.36
N TYR A 52 -17.28 9.16 -5.31
CA TYR A 52 -15.89 9.36 -5.71
C TYR A 52 -14.99 9.43 -4.48
N TYR A 53 -13.79 8.88 -4.58
CA TYR A 53 -12.81 8.79 -3.50
C TYR A 53 -11.50 9.46 -3.95
N GLY A 54 -10.83 10.18 -3.05
CA GLY A 54 -9.55 10.82 -3.35
C GLY A 54 -8.72 11.16 -2.13
N GLU A 55 -7.42 11.26 -2.35
CA GLU A 55 -6.46 11.72 -1.33
C GLU A 55 -6.36 13.25 -1.33
N HIS A 56 -6.57 13.89 -2.49
CA HIS A 56 -6.73 15.34 -2.57
C HIS A 56 -8.19 15.77 -2.35
N LEU A 57 -8.39 17.03 -1.95
CA LEU A 57 -9.69 17.58 -1.54
C LEU A 57 -10.80 17.46 -2.59
N ASP A 58 -10.45 17.46 -3.88
CA ASP A 58 -11.38 17.19 -4.98
C ASP A 58 -11.17 15.77 -5.53
N PRO A 59 -12.00 14.79 -5.13
CA PRO A 59 -11.92 13.40 -5.59
C PRO A 59 -12.02 13.21 -7.10
N THR A 60 -12.49 14.21 -7.85
CA THR A 60 -12.64 14.15 -9.31
C THR A 60 -11.53 14.85 -10.08
N SER A 61 -10.58 15.48 -9.38
CA SER A 61 -9.44 16.15 -9.99
C SER A 61 -8.55 15.17 -10.76
N SER A 62 -8.04 15.60 -11.92
CA SER A 62 -7.05 14.84 -12.70
C SER A 62 -5.71 14.67 -11.96
N GLY A 63 -5.46 15.48 -10.94
CA GLY A 63 -4.27 15.39 -10.09
C GLY A 63 -4.34 14.32 -8.99
N GLN A 64 -5.42 13.53 -8.93
CA GLN A 64 -5.52 12.45 -7.93
C GLN A 64 -4.48 11.33 -8.19
N PRO A 65 -3.78 10.85 -7.15
CA PRO A 65 -2.99 9.64 -7.26
C PRO A 65 -3.93 8.46 -7.56
N GLY A 66 -3.60 7.68 -8.59
CA GLY A 66 -4.47 6.58 -9.03
C GLY A 66 -5.69 6.99 -9.85
N ARG A 67 -5.73 8.24 -10.33
CA ARG A 67 -6.81 8.79 -11.16
C ARG A 67 -8.18 8.63 -10.46
N LEU A 68 -9.25 8.42 -11.24
CA LEU A 68 -10.62 8.42 -10.75
C LEU A 68 -10.97 7.11 -10.02
N GLN A 69 -11.11 7.17 -8.69
CA GLN A 69 -11.59 6.08 -7.86
C GLN A 69 -13.09 6.30 -7.55
N GLN A 70 -13.96 5.36 -7.92
CA GLN A 70 -15.42 5.54 -7.74
C GLN A 70 -16.18 4.23 -7.52
N MET A 71 -17.42 4.36 -7.02
CA MET A 71 -18.46 3.33 -7.13
C MET A 71 -19.80 3.98 -7.46
N ALA A 72 -20.74 3.20 -7.98
CA ALA A 72 -22.12 3.62 -8.17
C ALA A 72 -23.08 2.69 -7.43
N TYR A 73 -24.19 3.24 -6.96
CA TYR A 73 -25.30 2.51 -6.38
C TYR A 73 -26.60 2.91 -7.07
N ILE A 74 -27.42 1.93 -7.44
CA ILE A 74 -28.72 2.14 -8.11
C ILE A 74 -29.83 1.88 -7.11
N GLY A 75 -30.69 2.88 -6.91
CA GLY A 75 -31.80 2.80 -5.96
C GLY A 75 -32.77 1.69 -6.30
N LYS A 76 -33.24 1.01 -5.26
CA LYS A 76 -34.28 -0.01 -5.33
C LYS A 76 -35.67 0.57 -5.12
N GLY A 77 -35.76 1.78 -4.55
CA GLY A 77 -37.01 2.46 -4.23
C GLY A 77 -37.46 2.23 -2.79
N ALA A 78 -36.58 1.78 -1.90
CA ALA A 78 -36.92 1.54 -0.51
C ALA A 78 -36.83 2.83 0.34
N ALA A 79 -37.48 2.82 1.51
CA ALA A 79 -37.39 3.94 2.46
C ALA A 79 -35.96 4.20 2.94
N GLU A 80 -35.18 3.12 3.10
CA GLU A 80 -33.78 3.16 3.49
C GLU A 80 -32.97 2.08 2.75
N GLU A 81 -31.80 2.47 2.26
CA GLU A 81 -30.86 1.62 1.52
C GLU A 81 -29.41 1.93 1.95
N PHE A 82 -28.48 1.02 1.69
CA PHE A 82 -27.06 1.22 2.00
C PHE A 82 -26.19 0.98 0.77
N ALA A 83 -25.43 2.00 0.37
CA ALA A 83 -24.39 1.86 -0.63
C ALA A 83 -23.06 1.51 0.05
N GLU A 84 -22.55 0.31 -0.26
CA GLU A 84 -21.29 -0.19 0.27
C GLU A 84 -20.59 -1.08 -0.75
N CYS A 85 -19.27 -0.93 -0.89
CA CYS A 85 -18.48 -1.75 -1.81
C CYS A 85 -17.96 -2.99 -1.08
N ARG A 86 -18.05 -4.18 -1.70
CA ARG A 86 -17.56 -5.44 -1.11
C ARG A 86 -16.37 -6.06 -1.85
N PHE A 87 -16.11 -5.62 -3.08
CA PHE A 87 -15.12 -6.24 -3.99
C PHE A 87 -14.05 -5.25 -4.48
N SER A 88 -13.94 -4.09 -3.85
CA SER A 88 -12.90 -3.10 -4.15
C SER A 88 -12.69 -2.16 -2.96
N TYR A 89 -11.44 -1.79 -2.71
CA TYR A 89 -11.05 -0.75 -1.75
C TYR A 89 -10.40 0.43 -2.47
N LYS A 90 -10.28 1.56 -1.78
CA LYS A 90 -9.73 2.83 -2.30
C LYS A 90 -8.75 3.38 -1.27
N GLY A 91 -7.70 4.06 -1.73
CA GLY A 91 -6.90 4.96 -0.91
C GLY A 91 -7.54 6.34 -0.94
N TYR A 92 -7.95 6.87 0.22
CA TYR A 92 -8.68 8.12 0.29
C TYR A 92 -8.69 8.76 1.68
N ARG A 93 -8.87 10.09 1.66
CA ARG A 93 -9.34 10.89 2.80
C ARG A 93 -10.68 11.56 2.50
N TYR A 94 -10.85 11.99 1.25
CA TYR A 94 -11.99 12.78 0.80
C TYR A 94 -12.93 11.95 -0.06
N VAL A 95 -14.23 12.16 0.13
CA VAL A 95 -15.28 11.50 -0.65
C VAL A 95 -16.22 12.55 -1.21
N GLN A 96 -16.69 12.37 -2.45
CA GLN A 96 -17.73 13.19 -3.06
C GLN A 96 -18.90 12.31 -3.48
N VAL A 97 -20.10 12.66 -3.04
CA VAL A 97 -21.35 11.99 -3.40
C VAL A 97 -22.13 12.84 -4.40
N LYS A 98 -22.38 12.28 -5.59
CA LYS A 98 -23.22 12.88 -6.65
C LYS A 98 -24.49 12.06 -6.88
N GLY A 99 -25.53 12.71 -7.39
CA GLY A 99 -26.82 12.05 -7.67
C GLY A 99 -27.71 11.84 -6.44
N TYR A 100 -27.32 12.33 -5.27
CA TYR A 100 -28.09 12.26 -4.02
C TYR A 100 -28.35 13.64 -3.43
N LYS A 101 -29.61 14.09 -3.48
CA LYS A 101 -30.02 15.45 -3.08
C LYS A 101 -30.33 15.58 -1.58
N THR A 102 -30.70 14.49 -0.92
CA THR A 102 -30.96 14.49 0.52
C THR A 102 -29.68 14.82 1.27
N LYS A 103 -29.76 15.72 2.26
CA LYS A 103 -28.60 16.13 3.07
C LYS A 103 -28.03 14.92 3.81
N ILE A 104 -26.75 14.64 3.59
CA ILE A 104 -25.99 13.61 4.29
C ILE A 104 -25.52 14.21 5.63
N THR A 105 -25.77 13.48 6.70
CA THR A 105 -25.28 13.76 8.05
C THR A 105 -24.17 12.78 8.44
N LYS A 106 -23.45 13.04 9.53
CA LYS A 106 -22.39 12.14 10.01
C LYS A 106 -22.95 10.74 10.33
N ASP A 107 -24.19 10.66 10.82
CA ASP A 107 -24.88 9.41 11.12
C ASP A 107 -25.30 8.62 9.88
N ASP A 108 -25.20 9.21 8.69
CA ASP A 108 -25.46 8.52 7.42
C ASP A 108 -24.18 7.87 6.85
N VAL A 109 -23.00 8.11 7.44
CA VAL A 109 -21.72 7.70 6.88
C VAL A 109 -20.91 6.89 7.89
N GLU A 110 -20.57 5.67 7.50
CA GLU A 110 -19.60 4.85 8.20
C GLU A 110 -18.33 4.73 7.35
N VAL A 111 -17.21 5.27 7.84
CA VAL A 111 -15.88 5.10 7.23
C VAL A 111 -15.33 3.76 7.68
N LYS A 112 -14.95 2.90 6.72
CA LYS A 112 -14.44 1.55 6.97
C LYS A 112 -12.95 1.50 6.65
N PHE A 113 -12.12 1.30 7.67
CA PHE A 113 -10.72 0.91 7.46
C PHE A 113 -10.67 -0.57 7.15
N VAL A 114 -9.93 -0.89 6.09
CA VAL A 114 -9.82 -2.24 5.57
C VAL A 114 -8.36 -2.53 5.29
N HIS A 115 -7.84 -3.61 5.89
CA HIS A 115 -6.48 -4.12 5.70
C HIS A 115 -6.39 -5.54 6.29
N SER A 116 -5.26 -6.22 6.12
CA SER A 116 -4.92 -7.46 6.83
C SER A 116 -5.01 -7.22 8.34
N ASP A 117 -5.74 -8.06 9.05
CA ASP A 117 -6.01 -7.93 10.48
C ASP A 117 -4.82 -8.39 11.34
N VAL A 118 -3.70 -7.67 11.20
CA VAL A 118 -2.45 -7.94 11.92
C VAL A 118 -2.49 -7.28 13.31
N PRO A 119 -2.11 -7.99 14.39
CA PRO A 119 -2.06 -7.42 15.73
C PRO A 119 -1.08 -6.25 15.82
N LEU A 120 -1.46 -5.18 16.54
CA LEU A 120 -0.53 -4.14 16.95
C LEU A 120 0.25 -4.64 18.17
N VAL A 121 1.59 -4.68 18.08
CA VAL A 121 2.48 -5.19 19.14
C VAL A 121 3.51 -4.17 19.61
N GLY A 122 3.73 -3.12 18.81
CA GLY A 122 4.63 -2.01 19.15
C GLY A 122 3.89 -0.74 19.52
N ASN A 123 4.55 0.08 20.33
CA ASN A 123 4.13 1.44 20.63
C ASN A 123 5.36 2.35 20.64
N PHE A 124 5.16 3.61 20.23
CA PHE A 124 6.19 4.63 20.22
C PHE A 124 5.64 5.92 20.82
N GLU A 125 6.41 6.55 21.69
CA GLU A 125 6.16 7.89 22.20
C GLU A 125 7.50 8.60 22.44
N SER A 126 7.52 9.90 22.20
CA SER A 126 8.66 10.75 22.45
C SER A 126 8.25 12.08 23.09
N SER A 127 9.25 12.84 23.54
CA SER A 127 9.05 14.21 24.01
C SER A 127 8.79 15.20 22.88
N ASP A 128 9.06 14.84 21.62
CA ASP A 128 8.83 15.68 20.45
C ASP A 128 7.61 15.21 19.67
N LYS A 129 6.54 16.01 19.73
CA LYS A 129 5.27 15.68 19.06
C LYS A 129 5.35 15.66 17.54
N THR A 130 6.40 16.24 16.95
CA THR A 130 6.69 16.10 15.53
C THR A 130 7.13 14.67 15.20
N VAL A 131 8.00 14.09 16.02
CA VAL A 131 8.48 12.71 15.82
C VAL A 131 7.33 11.72 16.03
N ASP A 132 6.49 11.94 17.04
CA ASP A 132 5.26 11.16 17.25
C ASP A 132 4.34 11.21 16.01
N ALA A 133 4.18 12.40 15.41
CA ALA A 133 3.36 12.58 14.21
C ALA A 133 3.96 11.88 12.98
N VAL A 134 5.28 11.94 12.79
CA VAL A 134 5.97 11.21 11.70
C VAL A 134 5.79 9.71 11.87
N HIS A 135 5.99 9.18 13.07
CA HIS A 135 5.77 7.76 13.36
C HIS A 135 4.33 7.33 13.05
N ASP A 136 3.33 8.11 13.47
CA ASP A 136 1.92 7.80 13.19
C ASP A 136 1.59 7.84 11.69
N ILE A 137 2.20 8.74 10.92
CA ILE A 137 2.09 8.76 9.45
C ILE A 137 2.71 7.50 8.85
N CYS A 138 3.94 7.14 9.21
CA CYS A 138 4.62 5.93 8.73
C CYS A 138 3.81 4.67 9.04
N ARG A 139 3.31 4.56 10.28
CA ARG A 139 2.49 3.44 10.74
C ARG A 139 1.19 3.32 9.95
N LYS A 140 0.48 4.43 9.73
CA LYS A 140 -0.74 4.45 8.89
C LYS A 140 -0.44 4.08 7.44
N SER A 141 0.61 4.64 6.86
CA SER A 141 1.03 4.33 5.49
C SER A 141 1.33 2.83 5.31
N LEU A 142 1.99 2.21 6.29
CA LEU A 142 2.26 0.78 6.26
C LEU A 142 0.97 -0.03 6.38
N ILE A 143 0.18 0.16 7.43
CA ILE A 143 -0.98 -0.71 7.72
C ILE A 143 -2.02 -0.65 6.60
N PHE A 144 -2.22 0.50 5.96
CA PHE A 144 -3.12 0.64 4.82
C PHE A 144 -2.58 0.04 3.51
N ASN A 145 -1.29 -0.31 3.47
CA ASN A 145 -0.68 -1.07 2.39
C ASN A 145 -0.61 -2.58 2.68
N LEU A 146 -1.14 -3.06 3.81
CA LEU A 146 -1.24 -4.49 4.08
C LEU A 146 -2.60 -5.01 3.59
N HIS A 147 -2.66 -5.54 2.38
CA HIS A 147 -3.88 -6.11 1.79
C HIS A 147 -3.58 -7.52 1.26
N SER A 148 -3.43 -8.49 2.16
CA SER A 148 -2.95 -9.87 1.91
C SER A 148 -1.52 -10.00 1.36
N ILE A 149 -0.93 -8.89 0.92
CA ILE A 149 0.45 -8.67 0.48
C ILE A 149 0.86 -7.26 0.95
N VAL A 150 2.14 -6.90 0.81
CA VAL A 150 2.66 -5.56 1.10
C VAL A 150 2.61 -4.71 -0.17
N THR A 151 1.62 -3.83 -0.32
CA THR A 151 1.44 -3.02 -1.54
C THR A 151 2.27 -1.73 -1.52
N ASP A 152 2.59 -1.19 -2.69
CA ASP A 152 3.24 0.13 -2.85
C ASP A 152 2.30 1.29 -2.49
N CYS A 153 1.05 1.23 -2.96
CA CYS A 153 0.05 2.24 -2.67
C CYS A 153 -1.37 1.64 -2.64
N PRO A 154 -2.27 2.19 -1.81
CA PRO A 154 -3.64 1.70 -1.71
C PRO A 154 -4.60 2.29 -2.76
N ASN A 155 -4.12 3.21 -3.61
CA ASN A 155 -4.94 3.93 -4.60
C ASN A 155 -4.73 3.42 -6.05
N ARG A 156 -3.50 3.50 -6.59
CA ARG A 156 -3.19 3.33 -8.02
C ARG A 156 -2.89 1.90 -8.42
N GLU A 157 -1.78 1.36 -7.94
CA GLU A 157 -1.20 0.11 -8.43
C GLU A 157 -1.60 -1.07 -7.58
N LYS A 158 -1.41 -0.95 -6.25
CA LYS A 158 -1.72 -2.01 -5.29
C LYS A 158 -0.89 -3.26 -5.55
N ASN A 159 0.33 -3.08 -6.06
CA ASN A 159 1.24 -4.14 -6.43
C ASN A 159 2.19 -4.42 -5.25
N GLY A 160 2.58 -5.68 -5.08
CA GLY A 160 3.55 -6.05 -4.05
C GLY A 160 4.99 -5.77 -4.47
N TRP A 161 5.33 -4.49 -4.66
CA TRP A 161 6.68 -4.08 -5.04
C TRP A 161 7.69 -4.43 -3.94
N LEU A 162 8.74 -5.15 -4.32
CA LEU A 162 9.63 -5.80 -3.37
C LEU A 162 10.68 -4.87 -2.76
N GLY A 163 11.14 -3.85 -3.50
CA GLY A 163 12.02 -2.82 -2.94
C GLY A 163 11.33 -2.04 -1.82
N ASP A 164 10.06 -1.68 -2.01
CA ASP A 164 9.21 -1.02 -1.02
C ASP A 164 8.98 -1.93 0.20
N ALA A 165 8.83 -3.24 -0.01
CA ALA A 165 8.74 -4.20 1.09
C ALA A 165 10.05 -4.28 1.90
N VAL A 166 11.22 -4.29 1.25
CA VAL A 166 12.52 -4.33 1.95
C VAL A 166 12.69 -3.12 2.88
N THR A 167 12.27 -1.93 2.44
CA THR A 167 12.41 -0.70 3.22
C THR A 167 11.33 -0.52 4.28
N GLY A 168 10.12 -1.06 4.06
CA GLY A 168 8.99 -0.87 4.96
C GLY A 168 8.77 -1.96 6.01
N VAL A 169 9.13 -3.21 5.72
CA VAL A 169 8.72 -4.36 6.55
C VAL A 169 9.42 -4.39 7.92
N GLU A 170 10.67 -3.96 8.01
CA GLU A 170 11.38 -3.90 9.29
C GLU A 170 10.66 -2.96 10.29
N PHE A 171 10.36 -1.73 9.86
CA PHE A 171 9.52 -0.79 10.62
C PHE A 171 8.16 -1.40 10.95
N GLY A 172 7.61 -2.20 10.04
CA GLY A 172 6.37 -2.92 10.23
C GLY A 172 6.41 -3.96 11.32
N MET A 173 7.45 -4.79 11.38
CA MET A 173 7.63 -5.81 12.42
C MET A 173 7.85 -5.19 13.80
N ALA A 174 8.42 -4.00 13.88
CA ALA A 174 8.52 -3.25 15.13
C ALA A 174 7.15 -2.76 15.65
N ASN A 175 6.13 -2.64 14.78
CA ASN A 175 4.80 -2.12 15.13
C ASN A 175 3.72 -3.19 15.18
N TYR A 176 3.79 -4.20 14.31
CA TYR A 176 2.75 -5.20 14.08
C TYR A 176 3.31 -6.61 14.12
N ASP A 177 2.50 -7.58 14.56
CA ASP A 177 2.81 -8.99 14.35
C ASP A 177 2.52 -9.35 12.89
N LEU A 178 3.58 -9.38 12.09
CA LEU A 178 3.55 -9.68 10.66
C LEU A 178 3.96 -11.12 10.35
N ALA A 179 4.22 -11.97 11.35
CA ALA A 179 4.87 -13.26 11.13
C ALA A 179 4.13 -14.11 10.08
N ALA A 180 2.83 -14.34 10.26
CA ALA A 180 2.05 -15.16 9.34
C ALA A 180 1.84 -14.50 7.95
N LEU A 181 1.77 -13.17 7.87
CA LEU A 181 1.65 -12.45 6.61
C LEU A 181 2.97 -12.52 5.81
N MET A 182 4.11 -12.34 6.49
CA MET A 182 5.42 -12.39 5.86
C MET A 182 5.81 -13.82 5.47
N THR A 183 5.49 -14.84 6.27
CA THR A 183 5.64 -16.25 5.83
C THR A 183 4.89 -16.51 4.52
N LYS A 184 3.65 -16.04 4.40
CA LYS A 184 2.86 -16.18 3.17
C LYS A 184 3.45 -15.37 2.02
N PHE A 185 3.87 -14.12 2.28
CA PHE A 185 4.39 -13.24 1.26
C PHE A 185 5.75 -13.71 0.73
N THR A 186 6.62 -14.27 1.57
CA THR A 186 7.87 -14.93 1.15
C THR A 186 7.59 -16.07 0.18
N ARG A 187 6.56 -16.89 0.43
CA ARG A 187 6.13 -17.91 -0.55
C ARG A 187 5.73 -17.27 -1.88
N ASP A 188 4.89 -16.23 -1.85
CA ASP A 188 4.46 -15.54 -3.07
C ASP A 188 5.66 -14.96 -3.86
N ILE A 189 6.72 -14.50 -3.17
CA ILE A 189 7.96 -14.03 -3.80
C ILE A 189 8.65 -15.17 -4.55
N PHE A 190 8.85 -16.32 -3.90
CA PHE A 190 9.51 -17.47 -4.52
C PHE A 190 8.64 -18.16 -5.57
N ASP A 191 7.32 -18.03 -5.52
CA ASP A 191 6.42 -18.45 -6.60
C ASP A 191 6.66 -17.64 -7.91
N THR A 192 7.30 -16.46 -7.83
CA THR A 192 7.72 -15.71 -9.02
C THR A 192 9.03 -16.21 -9.63
N GLN A 193 9.78 -17.07 -8.92
CA GLN A 193 11.13 -17.45 -9.29
C GLN A 193 11.16 -18.31 -10.56
N THR A 194 12.04 -18.00 -11.50
CA THR A 194 12.23 -18.83 -12.70
C THR A 194 13.10 -20.05 -12.41
N THR A 195 13.13 -20.99 -13.37
CA THR A 195 14.03 -22.16 -13.38
C THR A 195 15.51 -21.80 -13.40
N GLU A 196 15.87 -20.58 -13.81
CA GLU A 196 17.24 -20.07 -13.82
C GLU A 196 17.59 -19.31 -12.52
N GLY A 197 16.62 -19.09 -11.62
CA GLY A 197 16.82 -18.43 -10.33
C GLY A 197 16.37 -16.97 -10.28
N ALA A 198 15.88 -16.40 -11.38
CA ALA A 198 15.47 -15.00 -11.45
C ALA A 198 14.20 -14.73 -10.65
N LEU A 199 14.19 -13.69 -9.81
CA LEU A 199 13.00 -13.23 -9.08
C LEU A 199 12.39 -11.98 -9.74
N SER A 200 11.08 -11.77 -9.60
CA SER A 200 10.41 -10.55 -10.05
C SER A 200 10.61 -9.40 -9.05
N PRO A 201 10.65 -8.12 -9.47
CA PRO A 201 10.63 -6.98 -8.55
C PRO A 201 9.26 -6.74 -7.89
N ILE A 202 8.24 -7.53 -8.23
CA ILE A 202 6.88 -7.49 -7.67
C ILE A 202 6.48 -8.92 -7.31
N ALA A 203 5.77 -9.12 -6.21
CA ALA A 203 5.10 -10.38 -5.90
C ALA A 203 3.66 -10.15 -5.41
N PRO A 204 2.67 -10.95 -5.85
CA PRO A 204 2.73 -11.88 -6.98
C PRO A 204 2.94 -11.13 -8.30
N ALA A 205 3.56 -11.79 -9.27
CA ALA A 205 3.76 -11.23 -10.61
C ALA A 205 3.72 -12.31 -11.69
N ASN A 206 3.30 -11.89 -12.89
CA ASN A 206 3.37 -12.74 -14.09
C ASN A 206 4.81 -12.80 -14.60
N ASN A 207 5.18 -12.02 -15.61
CA ASN A 207 6.55 -11.96 -16.18
C ASN A 207 7.13 -10.55 -16.15
N TYR A 208 6.60 -9.68 -15.29
CA TYR A 208 7.05 -8.31 -15.20
C TYR A 208 8.50 -8.24 -14.70
N ARG A 209 9.41 -7.82 -15.60
CA ARG A 209 10.82 -7.48 -15.33
C ARG A 209 11.57 -8.49 -14.44
N LYS A 210 11.26 -9.78 -14.55
CA LYS A 210 11.96 -10.85 -13.83
C LYS A 210 13.47 -10.79 -14.07
N GLY A 211 14.22 -10.88 -12.98
CA GLY A 211 15.68 -10.86 -12.98
C GLY A 211 16.30 -9.50 -13.30
N LYS A 212 15.53 -8.44 -13.55
CA LYS A 212 16.09 -7.15 -13.98
C LYS A 212 16.59 -6.26 -12.85
N SER A 213 16.21 -6.57 -11.61
CA SER A 213 16.58 -5.79 -10.44
C SER A 213 17.09 -6.72 -9.36
N THR A 214 18.31 -6.51 -8.90
CA THR A 214 18.85 -7.22 -7.74
C THR A 214 18.42 -6.54 -6.45
N LEU A 215 18.32 -5.20 -6.41
CA LEU A 215 17.93 -4.48 -5.20
C LEU A 215 16.47 -4.76 -4.81
N TRP A 216 15.52 -4.73 -5.75
CA TRP A 216 14.11 -4.99 -5.42
C TRP A 216 13.88 -6.47 -5.11
N SER A 217 14.43 -7.36 -5.93
CA SER A 217 14.23 -8.80 -5.73
C SER A 217 14.98 -9.37 -4.52
N SER A 218 15.89 -8.60 -3.92
CA SER A 218 16.56 -8.96 -2.66
C SER A 218 15.60 -9.20 -1.49
N ALA A 219 14.33 -8.78 -1.60
CA ALA A 219 13.29 -9.11 -0.62
C ALA A 219 13.17 -10.62 -0.34
N GLY A 220 13.49 -11.48 -1.31
CA GLY A 220 13.55 -12.93 -1.12
C GLY A 220 14.57 -13.37 -0.06
N VAL A 221 15.57 -12.52 0.26
CA VAL A 221 16.57 -12.75 1.31
C VAL A 221 16.31 -11.86 2.53
N HIS A 222 16.03 -10.57 2.31
CA HIS A 222 15.83 -9.62 3.41
C HIS A 222 14.61 -9.93 4.27
N ILE A 223 13.47 -10.34 3.68
CA ILE A 223 12.28 -10.65 4.48
C ILE A 223 12.52 -11.87 5.38
N PRO A 224 13.09 -13.00 4.88
CA PRO A 224 13.52 -14.10 5.75
C PRO A 224 14.54 -13.70 6.83
N TRP A 225 15.47 -12.80 6.50
CA TRP A 225 16.39 -12.25 7.49
C TRP A 225 15.68 -11.48 8.60
N TYR A 226 14.75 -10.57 8.25
CA TYR A 226 13.95 -9.86 9.25
C TYR A 226 13.07 -10.81 10.07
N MET A 227 12.49 -11.84 9.44
CA MET A 227 11.72 -12.88 10.14
C MET A 227 12.56 -13.61 11.19
N TYR A 228 13.83 -13.93 10.89
CA TYR A 228 14.76 -14.47 11.86
C TYR A 228 15.10 -13.48 12.96
N GLN A 229 15.42 -12.23 12.62
CA GLN A 229 15.81 -11.21 13.61
C GLN A 229 14.69 -10.89 14.62
N TYR A 230 13.45 -10.74 14.15
CA TYR A 230 12.33 -10.28 14.97
C TYR A 230 11.50 -11.43 15.58
N TYR A 231 11.50 -12.62 14.98
CA TYR A 231 10.70 -13.76 15.45
C TYR A 231 11.52 -15.02 15.76
N GLY A 232 12.84 -15.03 15.49
CA GLY A 232 13.67 -16.23 15.61
C GLY A 232 13.34 -17.33 14.60
N ASP A 233 12.59 -17.02 13.54
CA ASP A 233 12.07 -18.02 12.60
C ASP A 233 13.13 -18.41 11.55
N THR A 234 13.74 -19.59 11.73
CA THR A 234 14.73 -20.16 10.79
C THR A 234 14.10 -20.92 9.63
N ARG A 235 12.80 -21.25 9.70
CA ARG A 235 12.14 -22.15 8.74
C ARG A 235 12.13 -21.60 7.32
N LEU A 236 12.12 -20.28 7.16
CA LEU A 236 12.20 -19.66 5.83
C LEU A 236 13.56 -19.89 5.17
N PHE A 237 14.64 -19.93 5.94
CA PHE A 237 15.94 -20.34 5.40
C PHE A 237 15.94 -21.83 5.07
N GLU A 238 15.47 -22.68 5.98
CA GLU A 238 15.40 -24.13 5.74
C GLU A 238 14.60 -24.48 4.47
N ASN A 239 13.50 -23.78 4.22
CA ASN A 239 12.63 -24.03 3.07
C ASN A 239 13.13 -23.42 1.75
N TYR A 240 13.84 -22.29 1.79
CA TYR A 240 14.17 -21.50 0.60
C TYR A 240 15.66 -21.23 0.39
N TRP A 241 16.56 -21.84 1.17
CA TRP A 241 18.01 -21.63 1.04
C TRP A 241 18.51 -21.85 -0.39
N GLU A 242 18.16 -22.98 -1.00
CA GLU A 242 18.54 -23.30 -2.37
C GLU A 242 17.96 -22.29 -3.38
N ASN A 243 16.74 -21.81 -3.15
CA ASN A 243 16.11 -20.76 -3.96
C ASN A 243 16.87 -19.43 -3.83
N MET A 244 17.27 -19.04 -2.62
CA MET A 244 18.08 -17.84 -2.37
C MET A 244 19.42 -17.94 -3.08
N MET A 245 20.12 -19.08 -2.98
CA MET A 245 21.41 -19.29 -3.64
C MET A 245 21.30 -19.25 -5.16
N ARG A 246 20.24 -19.83 -5.73
CA ARG A 246 19.95 -19.71 -7.17
C ARG A 246 19.70 -18.27 -7.60
N TRP A 247 19.06 -17.46 -6.76
CA TRP A 247 18.88 -16.03 -7.02
C TRP A 247 20.18 -15.24 -6.95
N VAL A 248 21.06 -15.56 -5.99
CA VAL A 248 22.42 -14.95 -5.90
C VAL A 248 23.21 -15.28 -7.16
N GLU A 249 23.26 -16.55 -7.56
CA GLU A 249 23.97 -17.01 -8.76
C GLU A 249 23.39 -16.38 -10.03
N TYR A 250 22.06 -16.30 -10.15
CA TYR A 250 21.41 -15.62 -11.25
C TYR A 250 21.84 -14.15 -11.31
N SER A 251 21.79 -13.44 -10.17
CA SER A 251 22.14 -12.02 -10.07
C SER A 251 23.62 -11.80 -10.41
N TRP A 252 24.51 -12.67 -9.93
CA TRP A 252 25.93 -12.62 -10.27
C TRP A 252 26.17 -12.80 -11.77
N ARG A 253 25.56 -13.82 -12.39
CA ARG A 253 25.78 -14.11 -13.80
C ARG A 253 25.15 -13.07 -14.74
N ASN A 254 23.99 -12.52 -14.40
CA ASN A 254 23.17 -11.73 -15.32
C ASN A 254 23.16 -10.23 -15.02
N ASN A 255 23.36 -9.86 -13.75
CA ASN A 255 23.24 -8.47 -13.30
C ASN A 255 24.59 -7.88 -12.88
N ASN A 256 25.68 -8.67 -12.79
CA ASN A 256 27.01 -8.12 -12.53
C ASN A 256 27.43 -7.12 -13.61
N SER A 257 27.99 -6.01 -13.16
CA SER A 257 28.33 -4.89 -14.00
C SER A 257 29.49 -5.26 -14.91
N LYS A 258 29.31 -4.99 -16.21
CA LYS A 258 30.37 -5.17 -17.22
C LYS A 258 31.56 -4.25 -17.01
N THR A 259 31.39 -3.15 -16.25
CA THR A 259 32.43 -2.15 -16.03
C THR A 259 33.10 -2.28 -14.67
N LYS A 260 32.52 -3.04 -13.73
CA LYS A 260 33.09 -3.25 -12.40
C LYS A 260 32.57 -4.56 -11.79
N ASP A 261 33.44 -5.56 -11.76
CA ASP A 261 33.13 -6.87 -11.17
C ASP A 261 32.76 -6.76 -9.68
N GLY A 262 31.82 -7.58 -9.24
CA GLY A 262 31.26 -7.55 -7.88
C GLY A 262 30.26 -6.42 -7.60
N MET A 263 29.90 -5.61 -8.61
CA MET A 263 28.85 -4.60 -8.49
C MET A 263 27.69 -4.92 -9.42
N PHE A 264 26.47 -4.99 -8.90
CA PHE A 264 25.30 -5.26 -9.74
C PHE A 264 24.78 -3.99 -10.43
N ALA A 265 24.47 -4.12 -11.72
CA ALA A 265 23.67 -3.16 -12.45
C ALA A 265 22.21 -3.25 -11.98
N GLU A 266 21.58 -2.09 -11.82
CA GLU A 266 20.24 -1.99 -11.25
C GLU A 266 19.41 -0.99 -12.06
N ILE A 267 18.14 -1.32 -12.30
CA ILE A 267 17.24 -0.56 -13.17
C ILE A 267 16.41 0.49 -12.44
N TYR A 268 16.25 0.35 -11.12
CA TYR A 268 15.46 1.27 -10.30
C TYR A 268 16.33 2.15 -9.37
N ASN A 269 17.46 1.63 -8.87
CA ASN A 269 18.51 2.30 -8.08
C ASN A 269 18.04 2.97 -6.78
N ASP A 270 18.38 4.22 -6.56
CA ASP A 270 17.78 5.04 -5.52
C ASP A 270 16.54 5.69 -6.14
N TRP A 271 15.42 4.96 -6.08
CA TRP A 271 14.17 5.40 -6.70
C TRP A 271 13.59 6.57 -5.92
N VAL A 272 13.15 7.62 -6.62
CA VAL A 272 12.71 8.92 -6.06
C VAL A 272 13.74 9.60 -5.13
N PRO A 273 14.98 9.83 -5.61
CA PRO A 273 15.95 10.58 -4.83
C PRO A 273 15.45 12.03 -4.67
N PRO A 274 15.88 12.75 -3.61
CA PRO A 274 15.55 14.15 -3.46
C PRO A 274 15.84 14.92 -4.75
N TYR A 275 14.88 15.75 -5.16
CA TYR A 275 15.05 16.55 -6.37
C TYR A 275 16.15 17.59 -6.14
N ASP A 276 17.27 17.46 -6.84
CA ASP A 276 18.17 18.57 -7.08
C ASP A 276 18.09 19.00 -8.56
N ALA A 277 18.63 20.18 -8.88
CA ALA A 277 18.57 20.77 -10.20
C ALA A 277 19.24 19.91 -11.32
N THR A 278 19.86 18.78 -10.98
CA THR A 278 20.54 17.88 -11.92
C THR A 278 19.71 16.63 -12.27
N TYR A 279 18.55 16.42 -11.64
CA TYR A 279 17.71 15.24 -11.86
C TYR A 279 17.06 15.24 -13.26
N ARG A 280 17.56 14.40 -14.17
CA ARG A 280 17.03 14.20 -15.55
C ARG A 280 16.27 12.88 -15.73
N GLY A 281 15.84 12.24 -14.65
CA GLY A 281 15.18 10.94 -14.66
C GLY A 281 16.18 9.78 -14.75
N GLY A 282 15.95 8.76 -13.91
CA GLY A 282 16.87 7.66 -13.69
C GLY A 282 17.83 7.99 -12.56
N GLY A 283 17.63 7.38 -11.38
CA GLY A 283 18.50 7.57 -10.22
C GLY A 283 19.95 7.35 -10.63
N LYS A 284 20.77 8.40 -10.58
CA LYS A 284 22.22 8.27 -10.67
C LYS A 284 22.71 7.94 -9.27
N LEU A 285 23.65 7.00 -9.18
CA LEU A 285 24.55 6.85 -8.04
C LEU A 285 25.40 8.12 -7.94
N GLU A 286 24.86 9.19 -7.39
CA GLU A 286 25.70 10.24 -6.83
C GLU A 286 25.93 9.89 -5.37
N VAL A 287 27.18 9.53 -5.08
CA VAL A 287 27.67 9.35 -3.71
C VAL A 287 27.43 10.67 -2.98
N MET A 288 26.41 10.74 -2.13
CA MET A 288 26.21 11.88 -1.24
C MET A 288 27.45 12.01 -0.35
N LYS A 289 28.30 13.00 -0.66
CA LYS A 289 29.29 13.49 0.30
C LYS A 289 28.54 14.28 1.37
N LEU A 290 28.15 13.61 2.44
CA LEU A 290 27.82 14.29 3.70
C LEU A 290 29.11 14.92 4.23
N SER A 291 29.32 16.20 3.92
CA SER A 291 30.20 17.05 4.72
C SER A 291 29.46 17.37 6.02
N LEU A 292 29.85 16.69 7.09
CA LEU A 292 29.52 17.11 8.46
C LEU A 292 30.22 18.46 8.71
N LEU A 293 29.45 19.45 9.15
CA LEU A 293 29.97 20.67 9.78
C LEU A 293 30.47 20.34 11.19
#